data_AF-A0A177YL45-F1
#
_entry.id   AF-A0A177YL45-F1
#
_cell.length_a   1.000
_cell.length_b   1.000
_cell.length_c   1.000
_cell.angle_alpha   90.00
_cell.angle_beta   90.00
_cell.angle_gamma   90.00
#
_symmetry.space_group_name_H-M   'P 1'
#
loop_
_entity.id
_entity.type
_entity.pdbx_description
1 polymer ?
#
loop_
_entity_poly.entity_id
_entity_poly.type
_entity_poly.pdbx_seq_one_letter_code
_entity_poly.pdbx_strand_id
1 'polypeptide(L)'
;MMMHQGLGLDVFNDLPRHKAVHALFECCCSVTWASHVADGRAYGSYAEFFTRADLELGELSDADVDALASTCPSMTGIDAAMLRRELAKVNRTRLQKLLGPEGGWPPY
;
A
#
# COMPACT_ATOMS: atom_id res chain seq x y z
N MET A 1 7.88 -9.70 7.92
CA MET A 1 7.42 -9.25 9.26
C MET A 1 6.94 -7.82 9.06
N MET A 2 5.64 -7.54 9.21
CA MET A 2 5.09 -6.20 8.97
C MET A 2 5.41 -5.32 10.18
N MET A 3 6.44 -4.48 10.10
CA MET A 3 6.96 -3.74 11.25
C MET A 3 6.11 -2.53 11.64
N HIS A 4 5.25 -2.06 10.73
CA HIS A 4 4.42 -0.88 10.90
C HIS A 4 2.95 -1.30 10.95
N GLN A 5 2.37 -1.40 12.14
CA GLN A 5 0.94 -1.64 12.33
C GLN A 5 0.36 -0.53 13.22
N GLY A 6 -0.85 -0.08 12.88
CA GLY A 6 -1.59 0.89 13.69
C GLY A 6 -0.95 2.28 13.80
N LEU A 7 -0.23 2.76 12.78
CA LEU A 7 0.40 4.07 12.79
C LEU A 7 -0.61 5.22 12.94
N GLY A 8 -1.79 5.10 12.33
CA GLY A 8 -2.73 6.20 12.14
C GLY A 8 -2.38 7.06 10.93
N LEU A 9 -3.39 7.73 10.35
CA LEU A 9 -3.21 8.57 9.17
C LEU A 9 -2.39 9.83 9.47
N ASP A 10 -2.61 10.48 10.61
CA ASP A 10 -1.86 11.68 11.01
C ASP A 10 -0.36 11.38 11.16
N VAL A 11 -0.03 10.29 11.86
CA VAL A 11 1.37 9.86 12.02
C VAL A 11 1.96 9.50 10.66
N PHE A 12 1.21 8.78 9.81
CA PHE A 12 1.65 8.47 8.45
C PHE A 12 1.91 9.74 7.61
N ASN A 13 1.07 10.77 7.76
CA ASN A 13 1.27 12.05 7.09
C ASN A 13 2.54 12.76 7.57
N ASP A 14 2.86 12.67 8.86
CA ASP A 14 4.05 13.30 9.47
C ASP A 14 5.35 12.50 9.26
N LEU A 15 5.27 11.21 8.87
CA LEU A 15 6.45 10.38 8.68
C LEU A 15 7.44 10.97 7.65
N PRO A 16 8.76 10.82 7.88
CA PRO A 16 9.75 11.07 6.84
C PRO A 16 9.47 10.24 5.59
N ARG A 17 9.66 10.83 4.39
CA ARG A 17 9.39 10.17 3.10
C ARG A 17 9.95 8.74 3.02
N HIS A 18 11.20 8.54 3.42
CA HIS A 18 11.83 7.22 3.38
C HIS A 18 11.11 6.17 4.24
N LYS A 19 10.56 6.56 5.41
CA LYS A 19 9.79 5.67 6.28
C LYS A 19 8.42 5.36 5.69
N ALA A 20 7.74 6.36 5.13
CA ALA A 20 6.46 6.17 4.46
C ALA A 20 6.59 5.24 3.24
N VAL A 21 7.62 5.44 2.41
CA VAL A 21 7.91 4.57 1.27
C VAL A 21 8.23 3.15 1.73
N HIS A 22 9.04 2.97 2.76
CA HIS A 22 9.35 1.65 3.29
C HIS A 22 8.10 0.92 3.80
N ALA A 23 7.27 1.61 4.60
CA ALA A 23 6.01 1.09 5.11
C ALA A 23 5.05 0.64 3.98
N LEU A 24 4.94 1.43 2.92
CA LEU A 24 4.14 1.09 1.74
C LEU A 24 4.75 -0.03 0.90
N PHE A 25 6.07 -0.05 0.77
CA PHE A 25 6.78 -1.11 0.06
C PHE A 25 6.55 -2.47 0.71
N GLU A 26 6.48 -2.55 2.05
CA GLU A 26 6.09 -3.77 2.76
C GLU A 26 4.66 -4.26 2.41
N CYS A 27 3.78 -3.36 1.95
CA CYS A 27 2.41 -3.71 1.54
C CYS A 27 2.36 -4.32 0.14
N CYS A 28 3.02 -3.71 -0.85
CA CYS A 28 2.81 -4.04 -2.28
C CYS A 28 4.08 -4.52 -3.00
N CYS A 29 5.25 -4.55 -2.33
CA CYS A 29 6.55 -4.88 -2.93
C CYS A 29 6.93 -4.05 -4.17
N SER A 30 6.27 -2.91 -4.41
CA SER A 30 6.55 -1.98 -5.51
C SER A 30 7.06 -0.65 -4.97
N VAL A 31 8.30 -0.30 -5.32
CA VAL A 31 8.94 0.96 -4.90
C VAL A 31 8.33 2.15 -5.64
N THR A 32 7.98 1.99 -6.91
CA THR A 32 7.33 3.02 -7.73
C THR A 32 6.00 3.42 -7.10
N TRP A 33 5.10 2.45 -6.94
CA TRP A 33 3.80 2.69 -6.29
C TRP A 33 3.94 3.29 -4.89
N ALA A 34 4.85 2.74 -4.07
CA ALA A 34 5.09 3.24 -2.72
C ALA A 34 5.59 4.69 -2.69
N SER A 35 6.42 5.08 -3.66
CA SER A 35 6.92 6.45 -3.79
C SER A 35 5.80 7.41 -4.18
N HIS A 36 5.00 7.07 -5.19
CA HIS A 36 3.89 7.91 -5.64
C HIS A 36 2.83 8.12 -4.54
N VAL A 37 2.46 7.06 -3.81
CA VAL A 37 1.52 7.17 -2.68
C VAL A 37 2.15 7.94 -1.50
N ALA A 38 3.46 7.81 -1.24
CA ALA A 38 4.11 8.61 -0.21
C ALA A 38 4.22 10.10 -0.58
N ASP A 39 4.40 10.41 -1.86
CA ASP A 39 4.52 11.78 -2.38
C ASP A 39 3.15 12.48 -2.48
N GLY A 40 2.04 11.73 -2.48
CA GLY A 40 0.68 12.27 -2.46
C GLY A 40 0.21 12.83 -1.11
N ARG A 41 1.01 12.75 -0.05
CA ARG A 41 0.68 13.27 1.29
C ARG A 41 0.60 14.80 1.31
N ALA A 42 -0.21 15.44 2.17
CA ALA A 42 -0.97 14.87 3.29
C ALA A 42 -2.43 14.56 2.91
N TYR A 43 -2.87 13.33 3.18
CA TYR A 43 -4.23 12.89 2.89
C TYR A 43 -5.19 13.36 3.99
N GLY A 44 -6.37 13.87 3.59
CA GLY A 44 -7.37 14.37 4.54
C GLY A 44 -8.25 13.30 5.17
N SER A 45 -8.29 12.09 4.62
CA SER A 45 -9.08 10.96 5.14
C SER A 45 -8.53 9.61 4.70
N TYR A 46 -8.94 8.54 5.39
CA TYR A 46 -8.62 7.18 4.98
C TYR A 46 -9.17 6.87 3.59
N ALA A 47 -10.38 7.36 3.28
CA ALA A 47 -10.99 7.20 1.96
C ALA A 47 -10.11 7.79 0.85
N GLU A 48 -9.60 9.00 1.03
CA GLU A 48 -8.71 9.67 0.07
C GLU A 48 -7.40 8.89 -0.11
N PHE A 49 -6.80 8.42 0.98
CA PHE A 49 -5.61 7.58 0.94
C PHE A 49 -5.84 6.28 0.17
N PHE A 50 -6.93 5.56 0.46
CA PHE A 50 -7.25 4.32 -0.25
C PHE A 50 -7.57 4.57 -1.72
N THR A 51 -8.33 5.62 -2.04
CA THR A 51 -8.62 5.98 -3.43
C THR A 51 -7.33 6.29 -4.20
N ARG A 52 -6.40 7.05 -3.61
CA ARG A 52 -5.10 7.30 -4.23
C ARG A 52 -4.31 6.00 -4.41
N ALA A 53 -4.24 5.16 -3.38
CA ALA A 53 -3.56 3.87 -3.44
C ALA A 53 -4.10 2.96 -4.56
N ASP A 54 -5.43 2.90 -4.72
CA ASP A 54 -6.10 2.12 -5.76
C ASP A 54 -5.87 2.71 -7.17
N LEU A 55 -5.86 4.04 -7.31
CA LEU A 55 -5.55 4.72 -8.58
C LEU A 55 -4.12 4.43 -9.03
N GLU A 56 -3.13 4.62 -8.15
CA GLU A 56 -1.72 4.36 -8.47
C GLU A 56 -1.48 2.88 -8.79
N LEU A 57 -2.27 1.96 -8.21
CA LEU A 57 -2.20 0.54 -8.54
C LEU A 57 -2.79 0.25 -9.94
N GLY A 58 -3.82 1.01 -10.35
CA GLY A 58 -4.41 0.95 -11.68
C GLY A 58 -3.47 1.46 -12.77
N GLU A 59 -2.65 2.46 -12.45
CA GLU A 59 -1.65 3.05 -13.36
C GLU A 59 -0.36 2.22 -13.48
N LEU A 60 -0.19 1.16 -12.68
CA LEU A 60 0.96 0.27 -12.80
C LEU A 60 1.03 -0.38 -14.18
N SER A 61 2.20 -0.26 -14.81
CA SER A 61 2.48 -0.87 -16.10
C SER A 61 2.47 -2.40 -16.01
N ASP A 62 2.18 -3.09 -17.12
CA ASP A 62 2.20 -4.57 -17.12
C ASP A 62 3.56 -5.15 -16.72
N ALA A 63 4.66 -4.42 -16.99
CA ALA A 63 6.00 -4.80 -16.54
C ALA A 63 6.15 -4.77 -15.01
N ASP A 64 5.57 -3.77 -14.33
CA ASP A 64 5.57 -3.72 -12.86
C ASP A 64 4.73 -4.85 -12.27
N VAL A 65 3.61 -5.17 -12.91
CA VAL A 65 2.73 -6.26 -12.51
C VAL A 65 3.43 -7.63 -12.67
N ASP A 66 4.17 -7.84 -13.76
CA ASP A 66 4.96 -9.06 -13.98
C ASP A 66 6.10 -9.21 -12.97
N ALA A 67 6.79 -8.10 -12.64
CA ALA A 67 7.81 -8.09 -11.60
C ALA A 67 7.22 -8.47 -10.23
N LEU A 68 6.03 -7.95 -9.89
CA LEU A 68 5.32 -8.31 -8.67
C LEU A 68 4.89 -9.79 -8.66
N ALA A 69 4.41 -10.31 -9.80
CA ALA A 69 4.07 -11.73 -9.95
C ALA A 69 5.27 -12.63 -9.64
N SER A 70 6.44 -12.25 -10.15
CA SER A 70 7.70 -12.97 -9.95
C SER A 70 8.17 -12.99 -8.50
N THR A 71 7.74 -12.02 -7.70
CA THR A 71 8.10 -11.90 -6.28
C THR A 71 7.13 -12.66 -5.37
N CYS A 72 5.98 -13.12 -5.90
CA CYS A 72 4.94 -13.79 -5.12
C CYS A 72 4.59 -15.18 -5.70
N PRO A 73 5.15 -16.27 -5.16
CA PRO A 73 4.97 -17.63 -5.68
C PRO A 73 3.51 -18.11 -5.72
N SER A 74 2.65 -17.59 -4.83
CA SER A 74 1.21 -17.92 -4.78
C SER A 74 0.38 -17.24 -5.88
N MET A 75 1.01 -16.39 -6.69
CA MET A 75 0.39 -15.57 -7.73
C MET A 75 0.98 -15.86 -9.13
N THR A 76 1.71 -16.97 -9.28
CA THR A 76 2.26 -17.41 -10.57
C THR A 76 1.18 -18.08 -11.43
N GLY A 77 1.10 -17.74 -12.72
CA GLY A 77 0.21 -18.41 -13.68
C GLY A 77 -1.22 -17.87 -13.74
N ILE A 78 -1.51 -16.74 -13.09
CA ILE A 78 -2.76 -15.98 -13.26
C ILE A 78 -2.53 -14.79 -14.19
N ASP A 79 -3.54 -14.43 -15.00
CA ASP A 79 -3.45 -13.27 -15.89
C ASP A 79 -3.30 -11.95 -15.13
N ALA A 80 -2.67 -10.95 -15.76
CA ALA A 80 -2.37 -9.65 -15.17
C ALA A 80 -3.62 -8.93 -14.58
N ALA A 81 -4.80 -9.12 -15.18
CA ALA A 81 -6.04 -8.55 -14.67
C ALA A 81 -6.52 -9.20 -13.36
N MET A 82 -6.28 -10.51 -13.19
CA MET A 82 -6.57 -11.24 -11.96
C MET A 82 -5.54 -10.87 -10.89
N LEU A 83 -4.26 -10.82 -11.28
CA LEU A 83 -3.18 -10.41 -10.39
C LEU A 83 -3.40 -9.00 -9.83
N ARG A 84 -3.72 -8.01 -10.68
CA ARG A 84 -4.05 -6.64 -10.24
C ARG A 84 -5.20 -6.62 -9.22
N ARG A 85 -6.26 -7.40 -9.45
CA ARG A 85 -7.40 -7.49 -8.52
C ARG A 85 -7.02 -8.10 -7.18
N GLU A 86 -6.25 -9.18 -7.18
CA GLU A 86 -5.81 -9.83 -5.95
C GLU A 86 -4.79 -8.98 -5.19
N LEU A 87 -3.87 -8.31 -5.90
CA LEU A 87 -2.96 -7.32 -5.32
C LEU A 87 -3.74 -6.16 -4.69
N ALA A 88 -4.77 -5.63 -5.34
CA ALA A 88 -5.60 -4.56 -4.75
C ALA A 88 -6.23 -4.99 -3.42
N LYS A 89 -6.79 -6.21 -3.35
CA LYS A 89 -7.38 -6.76 -2.12
C LYS A 89 -6.36 -6.94 -1.00
N VAL A 90 -5.21 -7.54 -1.32
CA VAL A 90 -4.14 -7.81 -0.36
C VAL A 90 -3.53 -6.49 0.13
N ASN A 91 -3.27 -5.56 -0.80
CA ASN A 91 -2.74 -4.24 -0.50
C ASN A 91 -3.69 -3.47 0.42
N ARG A 92 -5.00 -3.43 0.11
CA ARG A 92 -6.01 -2.80 0.96
C ARG A 92 -6.03 -3.36 2.38
N THR A 93 -5.95 -4.69 2.51
CA THR A 93 -5.90 -5.36 3.82
C THR A 93 -4.63 -4.99 4.60
N ARG A 94 -3.48 -4.91 3.92
CA ARG A 94 -2.20 -4.54 4.54
C ARG A 94 -2.17 -3.07 4.94
N LEU A 95 -2.70 -2.18 4.10
CA LEU A 95 -2.85 -0.75 4.38
C LEU A 95 -3.79 -0.48 5.56
N GLN A 96 -4.89 -1.21 5.68
CA GLN A 96 -5.76 -1.14 6.85
C GLN A 96 -5.03 -1.53 8.14
N LYS A 97 -4.18 -2.56 8.09
CA LYS A 97 -3.33 -2.93 9.24
C LYS A 97 -2.25 -1.91 9.52
N LEU A 98 -1.66 -1.32 8.47
CA LEU A 98 -0.63 -0.29 8.56
C LEU A 98 -1.16 0.94 9.31
N LEU A 99 -2.31 1.45 8.89
CA LEU A 99 -2.92 2.65 9.48
C LEU A 99 -3.66 2.32 10.79
N GLY A 100 -4.25 1.13 10.92
CA GLY A 100 -5.12 0.80 12.05
C GLY A 100 -6.53 1.36 11.90
N PRO A 101 -7.37 1.27 12.94
CA PRO A 101 -8.72 1.85 12.92
C PRO A 101 -8.68 3.38 12.87
N GLU A 102 -9.68 4.02 12.24
CA GLU A 102 -9.76 5.48 12.09
C GLU A 102 -9.72 6.25 13.43
N GLY A 103 -10.12 5.62 14.53
CA GLY A 103 -10.04 6.18 15.88
C GLY A 103 -8.71 5.96 16.62
N GLY A 104 -7.70 5.38 15.97
CA GLY A 104 -6.47 4.91 16.61
C GLY A 104 -6.70 3.66 17.48
N TRP A 105 -5.63 2.96 17.85
CA TRP A 105 -5.73 1.98 18.93
C TRP A 105 -5.92 2.74 20.25
N PRO A 106 -6.86 2.33 21.13
CA PRO A 106 -7.01 2.97 22.43
C PRO A 106 -5.65 2.98 23.15
N PRO A 107 -5.27 4.10 23.80
CA PRO A 107 -4.06 4.11 24.61
C PRO A 107 -4.20 3.04 25.69
N TYR A 108 -3.25 2.12 25.74
CA TYR A 108 -3.15 1.11 26.81
C TYR A 108 -2.90 1.78 28.16
#